data_AF-A0A520HW07-F1
#
_entry.id   AF-A0A520HW07-F1
#
_cell.length_a   1.000
_cell.length_b   1.000
_cell.length_c   1.000
_cell.angle_alpha   90.00
_cell.angle_beta   90.00
_cell.angle_gamma   90.00
#
_symmetry.space_group_name_H-M   'P 1'
#
loop_
_entity.id
_entity.type
_entity.pdbx_description
1 polymer ?
#
loop_
_entity_poly.entity_id
_entity_poly.type
_entity_poly.pdbx_seq_one_letter_code
_entity_poly.pdbx_strand_id
1 'polypeptide(L)'
;MRNRIIVAVLLLTTLTYHPHAQGNRSTIKILAGERWYGSTVVNGSLMPFAAGYEFDMNGDVKGNQAAPLLLSTSGRYIWSHDPFAFKITATDIQISKVKDSLSVMTAGTTLASAFKDASTRFFPSAGKMPDQLLFAQPQYNTWIELVYNQNQDDILKYAHDIINNGFPPGVIMIDDNWAPYYGKFEFRKDRFSDPKKMMDELHALGFKVMIWVCPFISPDSEVFRSLREKKLLLLSAEIKNPNTPQQSQEPVIVNWWNGNSAVMDFTNPEAVAWYSAQLKYMHTQYGVDGFKLDAGDPEFYPAGSVSFKPASQNDHT
;
A
#
# COMPACT_ATOMS: atom_id res chain seq x y z
N MET A 1 18.50 -48.14 -42.39
CA MET A 1 17.23 -47.61 -41.85
C MET A 1 17.55 -46.75 -40.64
N ARG A 2 17.45 -45.43 -40.75
CA ARG A 2 17.73 -44.47 -39.66
C ARG A 2 16.57 -43.45 -39.67
N ASN A 3 15.55 -43.71 -38.87
CA ASN A 3 14.40 -42.82 -38.73
C ASN A 3 14.80 -41.61 -37.88
N ARG A 4 14.73 -40.41 -38.48
CA ARG A 4 14.81 -39.14 -37.77
C ARG A 4 13.40 -38.75 -37.35
N ILE A 5 13.16 -38.71 -36.04
CA ILE A 5 11.94 -38.15 -35.45
C ILE A 5 12.07 -36.63 -35.49
N ILE A 6 11.19 -35.97 -36.23
CA ILE A 6 11.04 -34.51 -36.22
C ILE A 6 10.11 -34.18 -35.06
N VAL A 7 10.65 -33.52 -34.03
CA VAL A 7 9.84 -32.93 -32.95
C VAL A 7 9.36 -31.57 -33.44
N ALA A 8 8.06 -31.46 -33.73
CA ALA A 8 7.43 -30.19 -34.04
C ALA A 8 7.22 -29.40 -32.74
N VAL A 9 8.00 -28.33 -32.57
CA VAL A 9 7.78 -27.33 -31.52
C VAL A 9 6.59 -26.46 -31.94
N LEU A 10 5.42 -26.67 -31.34
CA LEU A 10 4.29 -25.76 -31.45
C LEU A 10 4.66 -24.45 -30.74
N LEU A 11 4.99 -23.41 -31.51
CA LEU A 11 4.98 -22.03 -31.01
C LEU A 11 3.53 -21.65 -30.71
N LEU A 12 3.19 -21.50 -29.42
CA LEU A 12 2.00 -20.75 -29.02
C LEU A 12 2.23 -19.28 -29.42
N THR A 13 1.55 -18.85 -30.47
CA THR A 13 1.46 -17.46 -30.86
C THR A 13 0.64 -16.71 -29.82
N THR A 14 1.29 -15.82 -29.06
CA THR A 14 0.60 -14.87 -28.18
C THR A 14 -0.12 -13.85 -29.06
N LEU A 15 -1.43 -13.98 -29.22
CA LEU A 15 -2.23 -12.91 -29.83
C LEU A 15 -2.38 -11.76 -28.83
N THR A 16 -1.62 -10.70 -29.05
CA THR A 16 -1.86 -9.39 -28.42
C THR A 16 -2.97 -8.70 -29.21
N TYR A 17 -4.19 -8.68 -28.68
CA TYR A 17 -5.23 -7.82 -29.20
C TYR A 17 -5.14 -6.47 -28.48
N HIS A 18 -4.83 -5.41 -29.22
CA HIS A 18 -4.93 -4.03 -28.73
C HIS A 18 -6.21 -3.45 -29.31
N PRO A 19 -7.35 -3.49 -28.60
CA PRO A 19 -8.51 -2.74 -29.04
C PRO A 19 -8.10 -1.26 -29.10
N HIS A 20 -8.10 -0.67 -30.30
CA HIS A 20 -8.03 0.78 -30.43
C HIS A 20 -9.30 1.35 -29.81
N ALA A 21 -9.11 2.07 -28.70
CA ALA A 21 -10.18 2.71 -27.95
C ALA A 21 -10.78 3.87 -28.77
N GLN A 22 -11.86 3.59 -29.48
CA GLN A 22 -12.86 4.63 -29.75
C GLN A 22 -13.73 4.74 -28.49
N GLY A 23 -13.36 5.69 -27.62
CA GLY A 23 -14.05 6.02 -26.37
C GLY A 23 -13.46 5.31 -25.13
N ASN A 24 -13.48 5.98 -23.98
CA ASN A 24 -12.99 5.51 -22.66
C ASN A 24 -13.73 4.28 -22.09
N ARG A 25 -14.30 3.42 -22.95
CA ARG A 25 -15.06 2.23 -22.58
C ARG A 25 -14.65 1.06 -23.45
N SER A 26 -14.38 -0.08 -22.82
CA SER A 26 -14.10 -1.34 -23.49
C SER A 26 -15.06 -2.41 -22.99
N THR A 27 -15.50 -3.31 -23.88
CA THR A 27 -16.37 -4.44 -23.51
C THR A 27 -15.65 -5.74 -23.84
N ILE A 28 -15.43 -6.57 -22.83
CA ILE A 28 -14.77 -7.88 -22.96
C ILE A 28 -15.81 -8.98 -22.80
N LYS A 29 -16.01 -9.81 -23.82
CA LYS A 29 -16.94 -10.95 -23.72
C LYS A 29 -16.43 -12.02 -22.74
N ILE A 30 -17.36 -12.51 -21.93
CA ILE A 30 -17.15 -13.63 -21.01
C ILE A 30 -17.43 -14.92 -21.79
N LEU A 31 -16.48 -15.86 -21.78
CA LEU A 31 -16.63 -17.15 -22.42
C LEU A 31 -17.55 -18.07 -21.60
N ALA A 32 -18.12 -19.09 -22.24
CA ALA A 32 -18.95 -20.07 -21.55
C ALA A 32 -18.17 -20.74 -20.40
N GLY A 33 -18.70 -20.64 -19.17
CA GLY A 33 -18.08 -21.19 -17.96
C GLY A 33 -16.88 -20.40 -17.42
N GLU A 34 -16.50 -19.28 -18.05
CA GLU A 34 -15.40 -18.43 -17.62
C GLU A 34 -15.77 -17.62 -16.37
N ARG A 35 -14.85 -17.57 -15.40
CA ARG A 35 -15.01 -16.85 -14.13
C ARG A 35 -13.84 -15.91 -13.91
N TRP A 36 -14.09 -14.75 -13.32
CA TRP A 36 -13.11 -13.67 -13.17
C TRP A 36 -12.85 -13.31 -11.69
N TYR A 37 -11.59 -12.96 -11.41
CA TYR A 37 -11.01 -12.66 -10.08
C TYR A 37 -10.09 -11.42 -10.20
N GLY A 38 -9.67 -10.82 -9.07
CA GLY A 38 -8.70 -9.72 -9.04
C GLY A 38 -9.29 -8.43 -8.46
N SER A 39 -8.75 -7.27 -8.82
CA SER A 39 -9.14 -5.97 -8.22
C SER A 39 -8.76 -5.86 -6.73
N THR A 40 -9.70 -5.60 -5.82
CA THR A 40 -9.44 -5.36 -4.39
C THR A 40 -9.41 -6.65 -3.58
N VAL A 41 -8.47 -6.72 -2.63
CA VAL A 41 -8.33 -7.86 -1.72
C VAL A 41 -9.53 -7.98 -0.77
N VAL A 42 -10.08 -6.86 -0.30
CA VAL A 42 -11.24 -6.81 0.61
C VAL A 42 -12.46 -7.53 0.02
N ASN A 43 -12.64 -7.47 -1.30
CA ASN A 43 -13.77 -8.12 -1.96
C ASN A 43 -13.47 -9.58 -2.36
N GLY A 44 -12.42 -10.20 -1.80
CA GLY A 44 -12.04 -11.59 -2.07
C GLY A 44 -13.18 -12.60 -1.87
N SER A 45 -14.04 -12.39 -0.86
CA SER A 45 -15.20 -13.26 -0.60
C SER A 45 -16.31 -13.14 -1.65
N LEU A 46 -16.30 -12.09 -2.48
CA LEU A 46 -17.23 -11.89 -3.58
C LEU A 46 -16.73 -12.52 -4.89
N MET A 47 -15.55 -13.15 -4.87
CA MET A 47 -14.96 -13.80 -6.02
C MET A 47 -15.33 -15.30 -6.08
N PRO A 48 -15.52 -15.88 -7.29
CA PRO A 48 -15.50 -15.21 -8.59
C PRO A 48 -16.64 -14.21 -8.74
N PHE A 49 -16.36 -13.08 -9.38
CA PHE A 49 -17.34 -12.00 -9.48
C PHE A 49 -18.58 -12.44 -10.26
N ALA A 50 -19.75 -12.21 -9.67
CA ALA A 50 -21.05 -12.46 -10.29
C ALA A 50 -21.54 -11.26 -11.09
N ALA A 51 -22.51 -11.49 -11.99
CA ALA A 51 -23.19 -10.42 -12.71
C ALA A 51 -23.82 -9.42 -11.73
N GLY A 52 -23.60 -8.13 -11.97
CA GLY A 52 -24.01 -7.04 -11.10
C GLY A 52 -22.87 -6.50 -10.23
N TYR A 53 -21.77 -7.24 -10.03
CA TYR A 53 -20.59 -6.71 -9.35
C TYR A 53 -19.97 -5.57 -10.17
N GLU A 54 -19.68 -4.46 -9.51
CA GLU A 54 -18.97 -3.32 -10.10
C GLU A 54 -18.01 -2.71 -9.08
N PHE A 55 -16.90 -2.19 -9.58
CA PHE A 55 -15.89 -1.56 -8.75
C PHE A 55 -15.11 -0.51 -9.53
N ASP A 56 -14.74 0.58 -8.86
CA ASP A 56 -13.89 1.64 -9.41
C ASP A 56 -12.63 1.77 -8.54
N MET A 57 -11.47 1.40 -9.10
CA MET A 57 -10.19 1.45 -8.39
C MET A 57 -9.58 2.86 -8.35
N ASN A 58 -10.19 3.85 -9.02
CA ASN A 58 -9.67 5.22 -9.04
C ASN A 58 -9.95 5.91 -7.70
N GLY A 59 -8.91 6.12 -6.91
CA GLY A 59 -8.97 6.79 -5.62
C GLY A 59 -9.65 5.98 -4.49
N ASP A 60 -9.97 4.71 -4.72
CA ASP A 60 -10.62 3.82 -3.75
C ASP A 60 -10.10 2.39 -3.90
N VAL A 61 -9.50 1.87 -2.83
CA VAL A 61 -8.99 0.50 -2.72
C VAL A 61 -9.69 -0.26 -1.60
N LYS A 62 -10.75 0.32 -1.02
CA LYS A 62 -11.49 -0.13 0.15
C LYS A 62 -10.63 -0.26 1.41
N GLY A 63 -9.71 0.67 1.60
CA GLY A 63 -8.82 0.73 2.78
C GLY A 63 -7.90 -0.49 2.90
N ASN A 64 -7.47 -1.03 1.76
CA ASN A 64 -6.54 -2.16 1.69
C ASN A 64 -5.86 -2.17 0.31
N GLN A 65 -5.45 -3.34 -0.18
CA GLN A 65 -4.76 -3.45 -1.46
C GLN A 65 -5.71 -3.67 -2.64
N ALA A 66 -5.39 -3.02 -3.76
CA ALA A 66 -5.99 -3.26 -5.07
C ALA A 66 -4.91 -3.40 -6.14
N ALA A 67 -5.18 -4.22 -7.16
CA ALA A 67 -4.35 -4.27 -8.36
C ALA A 67 -5.24 -4.05 -9.60
N PRO A 68 -4.81 -3.24 -10.58
CA PRO A 68 -5.48 -3.08 -11.87
C PRO A 68 -5.29 -4.31 -12.77
N LEU A 69 -5.68 -5.48 -12.25
CA LEU A 69 -5.56 -6.79 -12.86
C LEU A 69 -6.84 -7.59 -12.61
N LEU A 70 -7.45 -8.08 -13.68
CA LEU A 70 -8.48 -9.12 -13.62
C LEU A 70 -7.96 -10.40 -14.27
N LEU A 71 -8.18 -11.54 -13.64
CA LEU A 71 -7.72 -12.86 -14.07
C LEU A 71 -8.92 -13.77 -14.32
N SER A 72 -8.86 -14.57 -15.39
CA SER A 72 -9.92 -15.51 -15.76
C SER A 72 -9.49 -16.96 -15.61
N THR A 73 -10.45 -17.84 -15.27
CA THR A 73 -10.24 -19.30 -15.23
C THR A 73 -9.85 -19.90 -16.57
N SER A 74 -10.10 -19.20 -17.68
CA SER A 74 -9.80 -19.63 -19.04
C SER A 74 -8.41 -19.19 -19.53
N GLY A 75 -7.53 -18.78 -18.62
CA GLY A 75 -6.16 -18.36 -18.97
C GLY A 75 -6.07 -16.98 -19.63
N ARG A 76 -7.08 -16.15 -19.39
CA ARG A 76 -7.16 -14.77 -19.85
C ARG A 76 -6.92 -13.79 -18.71
N TYR A 77 -6.49 -12.59 -19.04
CA TYR A 77 -6.42 -11.50 -18.07
C TYR A 77 -6.58 -10.14 -18.72
N ILE A 78 -6.91 -9.16 -17.88
CA ILE A 78 -7.03 -7.76 -18.23
C ILE A 78 -6.08 -6.99 -17.33
N TRP A 79 -5.19 -6.20 -17.91
CA TRP A 79 -4.18 -5.43 -17.20
C TRP A 79 -4.23 -3.96 -17.63
N SER A 80 -3.97 -3.04 -16.69
CA SER A 80 -3.63 -1.65 -16.96
C SER A 80 -2.53 -1.19 -16.00
N HIS A 81 -1.70 -0.23 -16.42
CA HIS A 81 -0.75 0.41 -15.52
C HIS A 81 -1.43 1.38 -14.53
N ASP A 82 -2.60 1.90 -14.89
CA ASP A 82 -3.43 2.77 -14.06
C ASP A 82 -4.65 2.02 -13.51
N PRO A 83 -5.26 2.48 -12.41
CA PRO A 83 -6.57 2.00 -11.98
C PRO A 83 -7.64 2.17 -13.07
N PHE A 84 -8.66 1.31 -13.03
CA PHE A 84 -9.82 1.41 -13.91
C PHE A 84 -11.09 1.00 -13.16
N ALA A 85 -12.24 1.40 -13.71
CA ALA A 85 -13.54 0.93 -13.26
C ALA A 85 -14.04 -0.22 -14.13
N PHE A 86 -14.74 -1.17 -13.52
CA PHE A 86 -15.36 -2.27 -14.26
C PHE A 86 -16.70 -2.70 -13.68
N LYS A 87 -17.52 -3.33 -14.52
CA LYS A 87 -18.79 -3.97 -14.16
C LYS A 87 -18.88 -5.33 -14.84
N ILE A 88 -19.23 -6.35 -14.07
CA ILE A 88 -19.51 -7.70 -14.57
C ILE A 88 -21.00 -7.78 -14.93
N THR A 89 -21.29 -8.16 -16.18
CA THR A 89 -22.63 -8.50 -16.63
C THR A 89 -22.75 -10.01 -16.83
N ALA A 90 -23.92 -10.49 -17.23
CA ALA A 90 -24.10 -11.91 -17.53
C ALA A 90 -23.26 -12.37 -18.75
N THR A 91 -22.86 -11.46 -19.64
CA THR A 91 -22.22 -11.80 -20.92
C THR A 91 -20.88 -11.12 -21.17
N ASP A 92 -20.54 -10.09 -20.40
CA ASP A 92 -19.35 -9.28 -20.61
C ASP A 92 -18.86 -8.56 -19.35
N ILE A 93 -17.62 -8.08 -19.44
CA ILE A 93 -17.02 -7.13 -18.53
C ILE A 93 -16.99 -5.77 -19.23
N GLN A 94 -17.65 -4.80 -18.64
CA GLN A 94 -17.64 -3.42 -19.11
C GLN A 94 -16.57 -2.66 -18.33
N ILE A 95 -15.57 -2.13 -19.05
CA ILE A 95 -14.47 -1.36 -18.46
C ILE A 95 -14.65 0.10 -18.82
N SER A 96 -14.35 0.99 -17.87
CA SER A 96 -14.39 2.43 -18.05
C SER A 96 -13.36 3.14 -17.18
N LYS A 97 -13.23 4.46 -17.34
CA LYS A 97 -12.29 5.30 -16.58
C LYS A 97 -10.85 4.79 -16.63
N VAL A 98 -10.43 4.30 -17.79
CA VAL A 98 -9.03 3.98 -18.07
C VAL A 98 -8.33 5.29 -18.42
N LYS A 99 -7.18 5.57 -17.79
CA LYS A 99 -6.40 6.77 -18.04
C LYS A 99 -5.55 6.63 -19.30
N ASP A 100 -4.68 5.61 -19.35
CA ASP A 100 -3.79 5.39 -20.50
C ASP A 100 -4.24 4.22 -21.37
N SER A 101 -3.86 2.98 -21.00
CA SER A 101 -4.04 1.80 -21.85
C SER A 101 -4.55 0.58 -21.09
N LEU A 102 -5.24 -0.29 -21.82
CA LEU A 102 -5.79 -1.54 -21.32
C LEU A 102 -5.30 -2.70 -22.21
N SER A 103 -4.72 -3.73 -21.59
CA SER A 103 -4.29 -4.95 -22.26
C SER A 103 -5.26 -6.09 -21.94
N VAL A 104 -5.77 -6.77 -22.96
CA VAL A 104 -6.56 -8.00 -22.81
C VAL A 104 -5.78 -9.15 -23.45
N MET A 105 -5.42 -10.15 -22.65
CA MET A 105 -4.46 -11.16 -23.06
C MET A 105 -4.94 -12.57 -22.77
N THR A 106 -4.40 -13.53 -23.52
CA THR A 106 -4.58 -14.98 -23.30
C THR A 106 -3.21 -15.63 -23.22
N ALA A 107 -2.93 -16.33 -22.12
CA ALA A 107 -1.62 -16.92 -21.84
C ALA A 107 -1.67 -18.43 -21.54
N GLY A 108 -2.85 -19.04 -21.65
CA GLY A 108 -3.05 -20.47 -21.44
C GLY A 108 -4.53 -20.78 -21.29
N THR A 109 -4.84 -21.79 -20.48
CA THR A 109 -6.23 -22.26 -20.24
C THR A 109 -6.61 -22.28 -18.77
N THR A 110 -5.77 -21.72 -17.89
CA THR A 110 -5.98 -21.74 -16.43
C THR A 110 -5.73 -20.38 -15.78
N LEU A 111 -6.36 -20.14 -14.63
CA LEU A 111 -6.09 -18.95 -13.81
C LEU A 111 -4.58 -18.80 -13.50
N ALA A 112 -3.91 -19.90 -13.19
CA ALA A 112 -2.47 -19.90 -12.88
C ALA A 112 -1.60 -19.49 -14.08
N SER A 113 -1.94 -19.92 -15.31
CA SER A 113 -1.22 -19.48 -16.52
C SER A 113 -1.42 -17.99 -16.79
N ALA A 114 -2.63 -17.46 -16.56
CA ALA A 114 -2.90 -16.03 -16.70
C ALA A 114 -2.07 -15.20 -15.72
N PHE A 115 -2.08 -15.57 -14.43
CA PHE A 115 -1.32 -14.85 -13.41
C PHE A 115 0.19 -14.89 -13.64
N LYS A 116 0.76 -16.06 -13.99
CA LYS A 116 2.19 -16.22 -14.22
C LYS A 116 2.69 -15.35 -15.38
N ASP A 117 1.93 -15.30 -16.47
CA ASP A 117 2.27 -14.45 -17.63
C ASP A 117 2.12 -12.97 -17.29
N ALA A 118 1.02 -12.56 -16.63
CA ALA A 118 0.82 -11.18 -16.19
C ALA A 118 1.94 -10.71 -15.25
N SER A 119 2.30 -11.53 -14.25
CA SER A 119 3.39 -11.22 -13.32
C SER A 119 4.73 -11.13 -14.05
N THR A 120 5.03 -12.06 -14.94
CA THR A 120 6.31 -12.04 -15.68
C THR A 120 6.45 -10.80 -16.55
N ARG A 121 5.35 -10.29 -17.12
CA ARG A 121 5.36 -9.15 -18.04
C ARG A 121 5.30 -7.80 -17.35
N PHE A 122 4.42 -7.64 -16.38
CA PHE A 122 4.03 -6.32 -15.88
C PHE A 122 4.50 -6.03 -14.47
N PHE A 123 4.68 -7.05 -13.64
CA PHE A 123 5.14 -6.90 -12.24
C PHE A 123 6.04 -8.09 -11.86
N PRO A 124 7.21 -8.22 -12.51
CA PRO A 124 8.12 -9.33 -12.24
C PRO A 124 8.61 -9.26 -10.80
N SER A 125 8.74 -10.42 -10.16
CA SER A 125 9.34 -10.48 -8.83
C SER A 125 10.74 -9.87 -8.85
N ALA A 126 11.06 -9.03 -7.86
CA ALA A 126 12.41 -8.50 -7.67
C ALA A 126 13.43 -9.59 -7.28
N GLY A 127 13.01 -10.83 -7.02
CA GLY A 127 13.86 -11.93 -6.57
C GLY A 127 14.45 -11.73 -5.17
N LYS A 128 13.98 -10.71 -4.45
CA LYS A 128 14.37 -10.42 -3.07
C LYS A 128 13.22 -10.79 -2.14
N MET A 129 13.50 -11.66 -1.18
CA MET A 129 12.54 -11.93 -0.10
C MET A 129 12.64 -10.81 0.95
N PRO A 130 11.53 -10.41 1.58
CA PRO A 130 11.60 -9.69 2.84
C PRO A 130 12.36 -10.53 3.89
N ASP A 131 12.76 -9.90 4.99
CA ASP A 131 13.50 -10.58 6.05
C ASP A 131 12.77 -11.88 6.46
N GLN A 132 13.50 -13.00 6.46
CA GLN A 132 12.93 -14.32 6.72
C GLN A 132 12.31 -14.40 8.12
N LEU A 133 12.74 -13.56 9.06
CA LEU A 133 12.17 -13.49 10.39
C LEU A 133 10.66 -13.21 10.37
N LEU A 134 10.18 -12.40 9.41
CA LEU A 134 8.76 -12.08 9.26
C LEU A 134 7.90 -13.26 8.78
N PHE A 135 8.52 -14.35 8.29
CA PHE A 135 7.80 -15.54 7.83
C PHE A 135 8.07 -16.77 8.70
N ALA A 136 9.25 -16.84 9.31
CA ALA A 136 9.72 -17.99 10.06
C ALA A 136 9.46 -17.89 11.57
N GLN A 137 9.24 -16.68 12.10
CA GLN A 137 8.98 -16.43 13.53
C GLN A 137 7.67 -15.68 13.73
N PRO A 138 7.09 -15.73 14.95
CA PRO A 138 5.87 -14.99 15.26
C PRO A 138 6.07 -13.47 15.15
N GLN A 139 5.01 -12.80 14.72
CA GLN A 139 4.88 -11.35 14.79
C GLN A 139 3.87 -11.02 15.89
N TYR A 140 4.34 -10.38 16.95
CA TYR A 140 3.53 -9.95 18.09
C TYR A 140 3.18 -8.48 17.93
N ASN A 141 1.90 -8.14 18.06
CA ASN A 141 1.45 -6.76 17.90
C ASN A 141 0.78 -6.26 19.19
N THR A 142 1.30 -5.14 19.69
CA THR A 142 0.82 -4.46 20.90
C THR A 142 -0.54 -3.80 20.74
N TRP A 143 -1.09 -3.68 19.53
CA TRP A 143 -2.44 -3.16 19.27
C TRP A 143 -3.54 -3.96 19.96
N ILE A 144 -3.46 -5.29 19.93
CA ILE A 144 -4.47 -6.16 20.56
C ILE A 144 -4.45 -6.02 22.09
N GLU A 145 -3.26 -5.81 22.66
CA GLU A 145 -3.05 -5.76 24.10
C GLU A 145 -3.28 -4.35 24.68
N LEU A 146 -2.74 -3.33 24.02
CA LEU A 146 -2.64 -1.97 24.56
C LEU A 146 -3.46 -0.95 23.78
N VAL A 147 -3.86 -1.25 22.55
CA VAL A 147 -4.55 -0.33 21.63
C VAL A 147 -3.82 1.02 21.58
N TYR A 148 -4.35 2.06 22.23
CA TYR A 148 -3.77 3.40 22.30
C TYR A 148 -2.97 3.67 23.58
N ASN A 149 -2.93 2.76 24.56
CA ASN A 149 -2.17 2.93 25.80
C ASN A 149 -0.76 2.36 25.69
N GLN A 150 -0.08 2.59 24.56
CA GLN A 150 1.31 2.19 24.39
C GLN A 150 2.19 2.89 25.45
N ASN A 151 2.87 2.09 26.26
CA ASN A 151 3.73 2.56 27.34
C ASN A 151 4.83 1.53 27.62
N GLN A 152 5.92 2.00 28.23
CA GLN A 152 7.12 1.20 28.41
C GLN A 152 6.90 -0.03 29.30
N ASP A 153 6.22 0.13 30.43
CA ASP A 153 6.09 -0.94 31.42
C ASP A 153 5.24 -2.11 30.88
N ASP A 154 4.11 -1.81 30.24
CA ASP A 154 3.23 -2.84 29.69
C ASP A 154 3.82 -3.52 28.45
N ILE A 155 4.62 -2.82 27.63
CA ILE A 155 5.32 -3.42 26.50
C ILE A 155 6.39 -4.41 26.99
N LEU A 156 7.16 -4.05 28.01
CA LEU A 156 8.14 -4.97 28.62
C LEU A 156 7.43 -6.15 29.26
N LYS A 157 6.35 -5.92 30.01
CA LYS A 157 5.54 -6.98 30.59
C LYS A 157 5.03 -7.95 29.51
N TYR A 158 4.50 -7.44 28.41
CA TYR A 158 4.03 -8.26 27.28
C TYR A 158 5.16 -9.14 26.70
N ALA A 159 6.35 -8.58 26.50
CA ALA A 159 7.52 -9.32 26.02
C ALA A 159 7.99 -10.40 27.01
N HIS A 160 8.05 -10.08 28.30
CA HIS A 160 8.39 -11.04 29.34
C HIS A 160 7.36 -12.17 29.42
N ASP A 161 6.07 -11.85 29.34
CA ASP A 161 5.00 -12.85 29.39
C ASP A 161 5.08 -13.81 28.20
N ILE A 162 5.41 -13.34 26.99
CA ILE A 162 5.65 -14.21 25.82
C ILE A 162 6.72 -15.26 26.16
N ILE A 163 7.88 -14.82 26.64
CA ILE A 163 9.01 -15.71 26.94
C ILE A 163 8.70 -16.63 28.13
N ASN A 164 8.12 -16.09 29.20
CA ASN A 164 7.76 -16.85 30.41
C ASN A 164 6.73 -17.94 30.15
N ASN A 165 5.86 -17.75 29.15
CA ASN A 165 4.90 -18.77 28.70
C ASN A 165 5.47 -19.74 27.64
N GLY A 166 6.77 -19.69 27.38
CA GLY A 166 7.47 -20.64 26.51
C GLY A 166 7.31 -20.39 25.01
N PHE A 167 6.78 -19.23 24.61
CA PHE A 167 6.75 -18.83 23.21
C PHE A 167 8.13 -18.30 22.77
N PRO A 168 8.52 -18.53 21.50
CA PRO A 168 9.80 -18.04 21.01
C PRO A 168 9.76 -16.51 20.81
N PRO A 169 10.92 -15.83 20.93
CA PRO A 169 11.03 -14.45 20.49
C PRO A 169 10.82 -14.37 18.96
N GLY A 170 10.42 -13.19 18.50
CA GLY A 170 10.15 -12.91 17.11
C GLY A 170 10.22 -11.42 16.84
N VAL A 171 9.23 -10.88 16.14
CA VAL A 171 9.12 -9.44 15.92
C VAL A 171 8.04 -8.87 16.84
N ILE A 172 8.37 -7.85 17.63
CA ILE A 172 7.37 -7.04 18.35
C ILE A 172 7.10 -5.77 17.55
N MET A 173 5.84 -5.50 17.29
CA MET A 173 5.36 -4.25 16.69
C MET A 173 4.76 -3.37 17.80
N ILE A 174 5.43 -2.25 18.09
CA ILE A 174 4.88 -1.18 18.93
C ILE A 174 3.92 -0.37 18.04
N ASP A 175 2.63 -0.45 18.36
CA ASP A 175 1.56 0.13 17.56
C ASP A 175 1.38 1.63 17.89
N ASP A 176 0.33 2.23 17.35
CA ASP A 176 0.03 3.66 17.40
C ASP A 176 0.04 4.29 18.81
N ASN A 177 0.31 5.60 18.88
CA ASN A 177 0.35 6.45 20.07
C ASN A 177 1.60 6.31 20.98
N TRP A 178 2.69 5.77 20.44
CA TRP A 178 4.02 5.79 21.05
C TRP A 178 4.68 7.20 21.03
N ALA A 179 4.33 8.02 20.04
CA ALA A 179 4.77 9.40 19.89
C ALA A 179 3.76 10.38 20.53
N PRO A 180 4.15 11.61 20.88
CA PRO A 180 3.23 12.58 21.50
C PRO A 180 2.18 13.13 20.52
N TYR A 181 2.46 13.12 19.21
CA TYR A 181 1.55 13.50 18.13
C TYR A 181 2.07 12.98 16.78
N TYR A 182 1.20 12.93 15.76
CA TYR A 182 1.54 12.40 14.43
C TYR A 182 2.56 13.30 13.71
N GLY A 183 3.61 12.70 13.18
CA GLY A 183 4.74 13.41 12.58
C GLY A 183 5.91 13.71 13.53
N LYS A 184 5.79 13.39 14.82
CA LYS A 184 6.93 13.40 15.75
C LYS A 184 7.58 12.02 15.77
N PHE A 185 8.89 11.99 15.57
CA PHE A 185 9.69 10.76 15.63
C PHE A 185 10.52 10.72 16.92
N GLU A 186 9.81 10.67 18.04
CA GLU A 186 10.37 10.61 19.40
C GLU A 186 9.32 9.97 20.29
N PHE A 187 9.73 9.06 21.19
CA PHE A 187 8.83 8.51 22.19
C PHE A 187 8.32 9.58 23.14
N ARG A 188 7.04 9.49 23.49
CA ARG A 188 6.43 10.41 24.46
C ARG A 188 6.94 10.13 25.87
N LYS A 189 7.53 11.15 26.51
CA LYS A 189 8.22 11.02 27.80
C LYS A 189 7.30 10.73 28.98
N ASP A 190 6.00 11.00 28.83
CA ASP A 190 4.98 10.73 29.85
C ASP A 190 4.60 9.23 29.93
N ARG A 191 4.95 8.41 28.94
CA ARG A 191 4.68 6.96 28.92
C ARG A 191 5.92 6.09 28.73
N PHE A 192 7.02 6.70 28.29
CA PHE A 192 8.30 6.03 28.06
C PHE A 192 9.38 6.80 28.81
N SER A 193 9.68 6.36 30.03
CA SER A 193 10.68 7.00 30.88
C SER A 193 12.10 6.82 30.37
N ASP A 194 12.38 5.66 29.76
CA ASP A 194 13.66 5.31 29.15
C ASP A 194 13.44 4.34 27.97
N PRO A 195 12.98 4.88 26.82
CA PRO A 195 12.70 4.06 25.64
C PRO A 195 13.94 3.34 25.12
N LYS A 196 15.16 3.88 25.32
CA LYS A 196 16.38 3.21 24.89
C LYS A 196 16.62 1.94 25.70
N LYS A 197 16.47 2.02 27.02
CA LYS A 197 16.57 0.85 27.90
C LYS A 197 15.50 -0.19 27.58
N MET A 198 14.26 0.24 27.31
CA MET A 198 13.20 -0.67 26.86
C MET A 198 13.61 -1.44 25.61
N MET A 199 14.11 -0.73 24.58
CA MET A 199 14.55 -1.36 23.33
C MET A 199 15.72 -2.32 23.55
N ASP A 200 16.71 -1.94 24.37
CA ASP A 200 17.85 -2.80 24.69
C ASP A 200 17.42 -4.08 25.43
N GLU A 201 16.44 -3.99 26.32
CA GLU A 201 15.88 -5.15 27.01
C GLU A 201 15.10 -6.06 26.07
N LEU A 202 14.25 -5.50 25.19
CA LEU A 202 13.54 -6.28 24.17
C LEU A 202 14.53 -7.02 23.23
N HIS A 203 15.61 -6.36 22.82
CA HIS A 203 16.67 -6.99 22.04
C HIS A 203 17.41 -8.08 22.82
N ALA A 204 17.68 -7.87 24.10
CA ALA A 204 18.32 -8.88 24.96
C ALA A 204 17.45 -10.13 25.16
N LEU A 205 16.12 -9.97 25.12
CA LEU A 205 15.16 -11.08 25.09
C LEU A 205 15.08 -11.78 23.71
N GLY A 206 15.78 -11.26 22.70
CA GLY A 206 15.87 -11.84 21.35
C GLY A 206 14.83 -11.32 20.37
N PHE A 207 14.03 -10.31 20.74
CA PHE A 207 13.07 -9.71 19.82
C PHE A 207 13.75 -8.77 18.83
N LYS A 208 13.17 -8.66 17.63
CA LYS A 208 13.31 -7.50 16.76
C LYS A 208 12.15 -6.56 16.98
N VAL A 209 12.38 -5.25 16.95
CA VAL A 209 11.35 -4.27 17.28
C VAL A 209 11.04 -3.39 16.09
N MET A 210 9.78 -3.42 15.67
CA MET A 210 9.22 -2.53 14.65
C MET A 210 8.30 -1.50 15.29
N ILE A 211 8.22 -0.32 14.67
CA ILE A 211 7.35 0.77 15.14
C ILE A 211 6.35 1.16 14.07
N TRP A 212 5.11 1.38 14.49
CA TRP A 212 4.04 1.91 13.67
C TRP A 212 4.29 3.38 13.27
N VAL A 213 4.16 3.69 11.99
CA VAL A 213 4.27 5.06 11.45
C VAL A 213 3.24 5.28 10.34
N CYS A 214 2.88 6.54 10.10
CA CYS A 214 1.94 6.92 9.06
C CYS A 214 2.39 8.21 8.34
N PRO A 215 1.87 8.51 7.14
CA PRO A 215 2.22 9.72 6.39
C PRO A 215 1.57 11.01 6.92
N PHE A 216 0.90 10.96 8.08
CA PHE A 216 0.12 12.06 8.61
C PHE A 216 0.91 12.93 9.60
N ILE A 217 0.68 14.23 9.52
CA ILE A 217 1.29 15.24 10.38
C ILE A 217 0.19 15.99 11.13
N SER A 218 0.24 15.95 12.46
CA SER A 218 -0.73 16.64 13.31
C SER A 218 -0.71 18.15 13.04
N PRO A 219 -1.87 18.79 12.81
CA PRO A 219 -1.97 20.24 12.66
C PRO A 219 -1.55 20.94 13.96
N ASP A 220 -1.13 22.19 13.85
CA ASP A 220 -0.67 23.03 14.98
C ASP A 220 0.57 22.50 15.75
N SER A 221 1.33 21.60 15.12
CA SER A 221 2.65 21.17 15.63
C SER A 221 3.80 22.01 15.05
N GLU A 222 4.94 22.06 15.74
CA GLU A 222 6.16 22.66 15.22
C GLU A 222 6.63 21.96 13.93
N VAL A 223 6.48 20.63 13.88
CA VAL A 223 6.77 19.82 12.69
C VAL A 223 5.90 20.27 11.52
N PHE A 224 4.58 20.41 11.73
CA PHE A 224 3.67 20.90 10.71
C PHE A 224 4.10 22.27 10.17
N ARG A 225 4.42 23.24 11.04
CA ARG A 225 4.86 24.59 10.63
C ARG A 225 6.10 24.52 9.76
N SER A 226 7.11 23.73 10.17
CA SER A 226 8.36 23.58 9.40
C SER A 226 8.13 22.92 8.04
N LEU A 227 7.31 21.87 7.97
CA LEU A 227 7.01 21.17 6.72
C LEU A 227 6.14 22.01 5.78
N ARG A 228 5.20 22.78 6.33
CA ARG A 228 4.38 23.74 5.59
C ARG A 228 5.22 24.84 4.96
N GLU A 229 6.13 25.45 5.71
CA GLU A 229 7.03 26.50 5.20
C GLU A 229 7.88 26.00 4.02
N LYS A 230 8.30 24.74 4.07
CA LYS A 230 9.08 24.07 3.02
C LYS A 230 8.22 23.43 1.92
N LYS A 231 6.89 23.50 2.03
CA LYS A 231 5.94 22.87 1.10
C LYS A 231 6.19 21.37 0.87
N LEU A 232 6.42 20.65 1.96
CA LEU A 232 6.64 19.18 1.96
C LEU A 232 5.35 18.39 2.24
N LEU A 233 4.24 19.09 2.44
CA LEU A 233 2.91 18.54 2.66
C LEU A 233 2.07 18.69 1.39
N LEU A 234 1.10 17.80 1.22
CA LEU A 234 0.10 17.89 0.17
C LEU A 234 -0.69 19.20 0.33
N LEU A 235 -0.81 19.99 -0.74
CA LEU A 235 -1.40 21.32 -0.69
C LEU A 235 -2.84 21.30 -1.23
N SER A 236 -3.64 22.27 -0.80
CA SER A 236 -4.94 22.57 -1.40
C SER A 236 -4.76 23.30 -2.74
N ALA A 237 -5.63 23.03 -3.72
CA ALA A 237 -5.75 23.87 -4.91
C ALA A 237 -6.34 25.25 -4.61
N GLU A 238 -6.95 25.43 -3.44
CA GLU A 238 -7.45 26.73 -3.02
C GLU A 238 -6.30 27.72 -2.80
N ILE A 239 -6.40 28.87 -3.47
CA ILE A 239 -5.48 29.99 -3.32
C ILE A 239 -6.16 31.03 -2.44
N LYS A 240 -5.71 31.18 -1.19
CA LYS A 240 -6.32 32.13 -0.25
C LYS A 240 -6.07 33.60 -0.62
N ASN A 241 -4.97 33.89 -1.34
CA ASN A 241 -4.65 35.22 -1.83
C ASN A 241 -4.16 35.15 -3.29
N PRO A 242 -4.99 35.60 -4.26
CA PRO A 242 -4.64 35.57 -5.68
C PRO A 242 -3.40 36.40 -6.04
N ASN A 243 -3.04 37.39 -5.22
CA ASN A 243 -1.85 38.23 -5.46
C ASN A 243 -0.55 37.54 -5.03
N THR A 244 -0.63 36.51 -4.18
CA THR A 244 0.51 35.69 -3.75
C THR A 244 0.14 34.20 -3.80
N PRO A 245 -0.19 33.68 -4.99
CA PRO A 245 -0.85 32.39 -5.12
C PRO A 245 0.01 31.23 -4.58
N GLN A 246 1.32 31.28 -4.81
CA GLN A 246 2.24 30.27 -4.28
C GLN A 246 2.44 30.38 -2.76
N GLN A 247 2.22 31.53 -2.14
CA GLN A 247 2.43 31.72 -0.69
C GLN A 247 1.15 31.50 0.12
N SER A 248 -0.01 31.50 -0.55
CA SER A 248 -1.32 31.39 0.08
C SER A 248 -1.99 30.03 -0.09
N GLN A 249 -1.31 29.09 -0.76
CA GLN A 249 -1.67 27.68 -0.75
C GLN A 249 -1.32 27.06 0.59
N GLU A 250 -2.31 26.39 1.18
CA GLU A 250 -2.21 25.76 2.49
C GLU A 250 -2.19 24.24 2.36
N PRO A 251 -1.56 23.51 3.31
CA PRO A 251 -1.69 22.06 3.37
C PRO A 251 -3.16 21.64 3.47
N VAL A 252 -3.53 20.60 2.73
CA VAL A 252 -4.84 19.97 2.91
C VAL A 252 -4.88 19.23 4.24
N ILE A 253 -6.02 19.34 4.94
CA ILE A 253 -6.29 18.58 6.16
C ILE A 253 -7.32 17.51 5.84
N VAL A 254 -6.96 16.26 6.10
CA VAL A 254 -7.81 15.10 5.82
C VAL A 254 -8.30 14.50 7.14
N ASN A 255 -9.52 13.97 7.10
CA ASN A 255 -10.05 13.15 8.18
C ASN A 255 -9.62 11.70 7.97
N TRP A 256 -9.16 11.06 9.05
CA TRP A 256 -8.78 9.66 9.10
C TRP A 256 -9.20 9.09 10.46
N TRP A 257 -9.04 7.78 10.68
CA TRP A 257 -9.59 7.11 11.87
C TRP A 257 -9.08 7.66 13.21
N ASN A 258 -7.95 8.37 13.18
CA ASN A 258 -7.30 8.99 14.34
C ASN A 258 -7.44 10.52 14.40
N GLY A 259 -8.33 11.10 13.60
CA GLY A 259 -8.70 12.52 13.66
C GLY A 259 -8.40 13.26 12.37
N ASN A 260 -7.82 14.45 12.48
CA ASN A 260 -7.57 15.33 11.34
C ASN A 260 -6.08 15.64 11.24
N SER A 261 -5.49 15.51 10.05
CA SER A 261 -4.05 15.71 9.86
C SER A 261 -3.73 16.18 8.45
N ALA A 262 -2.57 16.81 8.31
CA ALA A 262 -1.99 17.04 6.98
C ALA A 262 -1.31 15.77 6.48
N VAL A 263 -1.13 15.67 5.17
CA VAL A 263 -0.53 14.50 4.50
C VAL A 263 0.84 14.88 3.94
N MET A 264 1.84 14.04 4.15
CA MET A 264 3.14 14.17 3.47
C MET A 264 2.98 14.05 1.96
N ASP A 265 3.67 14.90 1.20
CA ASP A 265 3.71 14.80 -0.25
C ASP A 265 4.92 13.98 -0.71
N PHE A 266 4.78 12.66 -0.80
CA PHE A 266 5.89 11.79 -1.24
C PHE A 266 6.22 11.87 -2.74
N THR A 267 5.49 12.67 -3.53
CA THR A 267 5.94 13.02 -4.89
C THR A 267 7.11 14.02 -4.85
N ASN A 268 7.28 14.71 -3.71
CA ASN A 268 8.38 15.62 -3.44
C ASN A 268 9.60 14.85 -2.89
N PRO A 269 10.75 14.83 -3.60
CA PRO A 269 11.95 14.14 -3.11
C PRO A 269 12.48 14.70 -1.79
N GLU A 270 12.24 15.98 -1.46
CA GLU A 270 12.63 16.55 -0.17
C GLU A 270 11.75 16.04 0.98
N ALA A 271 10.46 15.80 0.73
CA ALA A 271 9.57 15.18 1.70
C ALA A 271 9.98 13.73 1.99
N VAL A 272 10.31 12.97 0.94
CA VAL A 272 10.85 11.61 1.06
C VAL A 272 12.17 11.62 1.83
N ALA A 273 13.07 12.55 1.54
CA ALA A 273 14.34 12.69 2.24
C ALA A 273 14.16 13.04 3.72
N TRP A 274 13.25 13.97 4.04
CA TRP A 274 12.93 14.35 5.40
C TRP A 274 12.37 13.17 6.20
N TYR A 275 11.37 12.47 5.66
CA TYR A 275 10.73 11.34 6.31
C TYR A 275 11.73 10.18 6.52
N SER A 276 12.51 9.87 5.49
CA SER A 276 13.59 8.87 5.57
C SER A 276 14.64 9.21 6.62
N ALA A 277 14.96 10.50 6.80
CA ALA A 277 15.88 10.94 7.85
C ALA A 277 15.29 10.71 9.25
N GLN A 278 13.97 10.89 9.43
CA GLN A 278 13.32 10.58 10.70
C GLN A 278 13.34 9.08 11.02
N LEU A 279 13.08 8.23 10.02
CA LEU A 279 13.17 6.77 10.19
C LEU A 279 14.61 6.33 10.55
N LYS A 280 15.61 6.90 9.88
CA LYS A 280 17.04 6.67 10.21
C LYS A 280 17.37 7.15 11.62
N TYR A 281 16.83 8.29 12.04
CA TYR A 281 16.96 8.78 13.40
C TYR A 281 16.42 7.77 14.41
N MET A 282 15.21 7.24 14.21
CA MET A 282 14.63 6.21 15.09
C MET A 282 15.50 4.95 15.19
N HIS A 283 16.04 4.47 14.06
CA HIS A 283 16.98 3.35 14.05
C HIS A 283 18.26 3.67 14.84
N THR A 284 18.89 4.81 14.59
CA THR A 284 20.17 5.18 15.23
C THR A 284 20.04 5.53 16.71
N GLN A 285 18.96 6.18 17.12
CA GLN A 285 18.79 6.62 18.51
C GLN A 285 18.24 5.53 19.40
N TYR A 286 17.25 4.76 18.93
CA TYR A 286 16.55 3.79 19.76
C TYR A 286 16.79 2.33 19.35
N GLY A 287 17.47 2.08 18.23
CA GLY A 287 17.69 0.70 17.74
C GLY A 287 16.47 0.08 17.07
N VAL A 288 15.54 0.89 16.54
CA VAL A 288 14.37 0.37 15.81
C VAL A 288 14.81 -0.44 14.59
N ASP A 289 14.38 -1.70 14.49
CA ASP A 289 14.79 -2.63 13.43
C ASP A 289 13.95 -2.49 12.14
N GLY A 290 12.74 -1.95 12.23
CA GLY A 290 11.86 -1.73 11.08
C GLY A 290 10.61 -0.92 11.39
N PHE A 291 9.75 -0.75 10.39
CA PHE A 291 8.55 0.09 10.51
C PHE A 291 7.32 -0.60 9.93
N LYS A 292 6.20 -0.51 10.65
CA LYS A 292 4.86 -0.82 10.12
C LYS A 292 4.35 0.48 9.49
N LEU A 293 4.35 0.54 8.15
CA LEU A 293 3.79 1.66 7.39
C LEU A 293 2.28 1.46 7.32
N ASP A 294 1.52 2.34 7.96
CA ASP A 294 0.06 2.25 8.01
C ASP A 294 -0.59 3.51 7.44
N ALA A 295 -1.84 3.37 7.01
CA ALA A 295 -2.53 4.32 6.13
C ALA A 295 -1.78 4.55 4.80
N GLY A 296 -1.98 5.74 4.22
CA GLY A 296 -1.38 6.10 2.93
C GLY A 296 -2.12 5.53 1.74
N ASP A 297 -3.33 5.00 1.92
CA ASP A 297 -4.21 4.58 0.83
C ASP A 297 -4.72 5.77 -0.01
N PRO A 298 -5.12 5.57 -1.29
CA PRO A 298 -5.55 6.65 -2.19
C PRO A 298 -6.72 7.50 -1.66
N GLU A 299 -7.56 6.92 -0.81
CA GLU A 299 -8.71 7.58 -0.19
C GLU A 299 -8.30 8.78 0.68
N PHE A 300 -7.06 8.80 1.19
CA PHE A 300 -6.53 9.89 2.00
C PHE A 300 -5.94 11.04 1.19
N TYR A 301 -5.96 10.96 -0.14
CA TYR A 301 -5.47 12.01 -1.04
C TYR A 301 -6.66 12.65 -1.74
N PRO A 302 -7.16 13.82 -1.31
CA PRO A 302 -8.37 14.40 -1.88
C PRO A 302 -8.19 14.80 -3.35
N ALA A 303 -9.20 14.54 -4.18
CA ALA A 303 -9.19 14.96 -5.56
C ALA A 303 -8.97 16.48 -5.68
N GLY A 304 -8.06 16.88 -6.57
CA GLY A 304 -7.70 18.29 -6.76
C GLY A 304 -6.70 18.84 -5.76
N SER A 305 -6.14 18.03 -4.85
CA SER A 305 -4.95 18.41 -4.11
C SER A 305 -3.76 18.67 -5.05
N VAL A 306 -2.86 19.56 -4.63
CA VAL A 306 -1.66 19.92 -5.37
C VAL A 306 -0.46 19.25 -4.72
N SER A 307 0.19 18.38 -5.49
CA SER A 307 1.44 17.71 -5.17
C SER A 307 2.61 18.32 -5.97
N PHE A 308 3.84 18.06 -5.54
CA PHE A 308 5.06 18.56 -6.16
C PHE A 308 5.22 18.09 -7.61
N LYS A 309 4.84 16.84 -7.89
CA LYS A 309 4.65 16.35 -9.27
C LYS A 309 3.19 16.01 -9.50
N PRO A 310 2.64 16.22 -10.71
CA PRO A 310 1.30 15.75 -11.04
C PRO A 310 1.15 14.26 -10.72
N ALA A 311 0.21 13.94 -9.86
CA ALA A 311 -0.05 12.60 -9.36
C ALA A 311 -1.57 12.42 -9.20
N SER A 312 -2.07 11.23 -9.52
CA SER A 312 -3.39 10.81 -9.11
C SER A 312 -3.36 10.36 -7.64
N GLN A 313 -4.53 10.17 -7.06
CA GLN A 313 -4.67 9.62 -5.70
C GLN A 313 -3.93 8.28 -5.56
N ASN A 314 -3.98 7.44 -6.58
CA ASN A 314 -3.30 6.13 -6.61
C ASN A 314 -1.78 6.23 -6.83
N ASP A 315 -1.26 7.36 -7.33
CA ASP A 315 0.19 7.54 -7.55
C ASP A 315 0.92 7.94 -6.25
N HIS A 316 0.18 8.29 -5.20
CA HIS A 316 0.73 8.66 -3.90
C HIS A 316 1.06 7.47 -3.00
N THR A 317 0.66 6.27 -3.41
CA THR A 317 0.69 5.04 -2.60
C THR A 317 1.76 4.06 -3.06
#